data_AF-A0A4R8K9G9-F1
#
_entry.id   AF-A0A4R8K9G9-F1
#
_cell.length_a   1.000
_cell.length_b   1.000
_cell.length_c   1.000
_cell.angle_alpha   90.00
_cell.angle_beta   90.00
_cell.angle_gamma   90.00
#
_symmetry.space_group_name_H-M   'P 1'
#
loop_
_entity.id
_entity.type
_entity.pdbx_description
1 polymer ?
#
loop_
_entity_poly.entity_id
_entity_poly.type
_entity_poly.pdbx_seq_one_letter_code
_entity_poly.pdbx_strand_id
1 'polypeptide(L)'
;MKARHRLADEGLVRYEWQHYIPLIQRKPGALRNGAPFQDMPEPLQRLRRALLREPGGDRVMAKVLALVPESGLDAIVVAVELALEQAPPSGRVSVEHVVNVLSRMRSVQMPPKIDTALQLTTPPLADTSRYDGLRPRCNSRRPVMRDLIVETKHLRLQGMAAGWAELLEQVNVEAASSQWLLERLLQAEVADRAVRSVSHQMNAAKFPVHRDIAGFDFDGSPVDRQLVKQLAGMTFTEGAHNLVLVGGPGSGKTHLATAIGVSGIMHHGKRVRFYSTVDLTNALEQEKAQGRAGRIAANLLRLDLVILDITSYRFRPRPLHITSS
;
A
#
# COMPACT_ATOMS: atom_id res chain seq x y z
N MET A 1 0.15 0.71 -43.60
CA MET A 1 0.88 -0.26 -44.44
C MET A 1 -0.15 -1.22 -45.03
N LYS A 2 -0.21 -1.33 -46.36
CA LYS A 2 -1.25 -2.03 -47.14
C LYS A 2 -1.25 -3.55 -46.86
N ALA A 3 -2.43 -4.16 -46.78
CA ALA A 3 -2.62 -5.59 -47.02
C ALA A 3 -3.99 -5.83 -47.68
N ARG A 4 -4.06 -5.56 -48.99
CA ARG A 4 -5.15 -6.02 -49.87
C ARG A 4 -4.58 -7.18 -50.68
N HIS A 5 -4.86 -8.42 -50.27
CA HIS A 5 -4.64 -9.55 -51.17
C HIS A 5 -5.88 -9.69 -52.04
N ARG A 6 -5.73 -9.26 -53.30
CA ARG A 6 -6.72 -9.42 -54.36
C ARG A 6 -6.45 -10.80 -54.98
N LEU A 7 -7.16 -11.83 -54.52
CA LEU A 7 -7.26 -13.09 -55.25
C LEU A 7 -8.48 -12.97 -56.15
N ALA A 8 -8.23 -13.10 -57.44
CA ALA A 8 -9.21 -13.00 -58.51
C ALA A 8 -10.07 -14.26 -58.53
N ASP A 9 -11.29 -14.17 -58.02
CA ASP A 9 -12.47 -14.77 -58.64
C ASP A 9 -13.71 -14.03 -58.10
N GLU A 10 -14.50 -13.49 -59.03
CA GLU A 10 -15.85 -12.93 -58.88
C GLU A 10 -16.24 -12.22 -57.57
N GLY A 11 -16.12 -10.88 -57.56
CA GLY A 11 -17.02 -9.96 -56.84
C GLY A 11 -17.10 -10.00 -55.29
N LEU A 12 -16.46 -10.96 -54.63
CA LEU A 12 -16.56 -11.16 -53.18
C LEU A 12 -15.26 -10.74 -52.49
N VAL A 13 -15.28 -9.56 -51.87
CA VAL A 13 -14.19 -9.13 -50.98
C VAL A 13 -14.24 -10.00 -49.72
N ARG A 14 -13.51 -11.12 -49.72
CA ARG A 14 -13.32 -11.95 -48.53
C ARG A 14 -12.34 -11.26 -47.59
N TYR A 15 -12.77 -11.01 -46.37
CA TYR A 15 -11.90 -10.44 -45.34
C TYR A 15 -11.32 -11.56 -44.48
N GLU A 16 -9.99 -11.65 -44.40
CA GLU A 16 -9.36 -12.51 -43.40
C GLU A 16 -9.54 -11.89 -42.01
N TRP A 17 -10.59 -12.34 -41.32
CA TRP A 17 -10.95 -11.84 -39.99
C TRP A 17 -9.84 -12.02 -38.94
N GLN A 18 -8.94 -13.00 -39.14
CA GLN A 18 -7.81 -13.26 -38.24
C GLN A 18 -6.89 -12.04 -38.10
N HIS A 19 -6.74 -11.24 -39.17
CA HIS A 19 -5.93 -10.03 -39.15
C HIS A 19 -6.46 -8.94 -38.19
N TYR A 20 -7.75 -9.02 -37.84
CA TYR A 20 -8.41 -8.05 -36.97
C TYR A 20 -8.45 -8.48 -35.50
N ILE A 21 -7.92 -9.66 -35.15
CA ILE A 21 -7.86 -10.15 -33.75
C ILE A 21 -7.16 -9.14 -32.80
N PRO A 22 -5.99 -8.56 -33.13
CA PRO A 22 -5.33 -7.58 -32.25
C PRO A 22 -6.15 -6.29 -32.05
N LEU A 23 -6.98 -5.92 -33.02
CA LEU A 23 -7.89 -4.77 -32.93
C LEU A 23 -9.03 -5.05 -31.94
N ILE A 24 -9.60 -6.25 -31.99
CA ILE A 24 -10.70 -6.68 -31.12
C ILE A 24 -10.26 -6.76 -29.65
N GLN A 25 -9.03 -7.20 -29.37
CA GLN A 25 -8.50 -7.22 -28.00
C GLN A 25 -8.50 -5.82 -27.36
N ARG A 26 -8.24 -4.77 -28.15
CA ARG A 26 -8.25 -3.37 -27.70
C ARG A 26 -9.65 -2.77 -27.66
N LYS A 27 -10.53 -3.17 -28.60
CA LYS A 27 -11.90 -2.67 -28.73
C LYS A 27 -12.88 -3.85 -28.95
N PRO A 28 -13.33 -4.52 -27.88
CA PRO A 28 -14.15 -5.73 -27.98
C PRO A 28 -15.52 -5.46 -28.63
N GLY A 29 -16.04 -4.24 -28.49
CA GLY A 29 -17.31 -3.83 -29.11
C GLY A 29 -17.33 -3.88 -30.65
N ALA A 30 -16.16 -3.94 -31.31
CA ALA A 30 -16.08 -4.07 -32.77
C ALA A 30 -16.66 -5.40 -33.29
N LEU A 31 -16.80 -6.41 -32.42
CA LEU A 31 -17.38 -7.71 -32.75
C LEU A 31 -18.88 -7.67 -33.05
N ARG A 32 -19.60 -6.63 -32.59
CA ARG A 32 -21.05 -6.53 -32.76
C ARG A 32 -21.45 -6.21 -34.21
N ASN A 33 -20.68 -5.34 -34.86
CA ASN A 33 -21.01 -4.75 -36.16
C ASN A 33 -19.91 -4.97 -37.23
N GLY A 34 -18.91 -5.81 -36.95
CA GLY A 34 -17.79 -6.02 -37.87
C GLY A 34 -18.16 -6.94 -39.03
N ALA A 35 -18.30 -6.38 -40.23
CA ALA A 35 -18.50 -7.13 -41.48
C ALA A 35 -17.47 -8.26 -41.71
N PRO A 36 -16.16 -8.10 -41.38
CA PRO A 36 -15.18 -9.17 -41.53
C PRO A 36 -15.48 -10.43 -40.70
N PHE A 37 -16.19 -10.31 -39.57
CA PHE A 37 -16.47 -11.45 -38.68
C PHE A 37 -17.71 -12.25 -39.12
N GLN A 38 -18.33 -11.91 -40.25
CA GLN A 38 -19.41 -12.70 -40.82
C GLN A 38 -18.89 -13.97 -41.52
N ASP A 39 -17.63 -13.94 -41.98
CA ASP A 39 -16.98 -15.03 -42.71
C ASP A 39 -16.29 -16.06 -41.78
N MET A 40 -16.56 -16.05 -40.47
CA MET A 40 -15.95 -16.99 -39.51
C MET A 40 -16.58 -18.40 -39.60
N PRO A 41 -15.84 -19.48 -39.24
CA PRO A 41 -16.38 -20.83 -39.17
C PRO A 41 -17.64 -20.94 -38.29
N GLU A 42 -18.55 -21.83 -38.69
CA GLU A 42 -19.88 -21.98 -38.09
C GLU A 42 -19.86 -22.18 -36.55
N PRO A 43 -18.97 -23.01 -35.95
CA PRO A 43 -18.91 -23.17 -34.50
C PRO A 43 -18.55 -21.88 -33.75
N LEU A 44 -17.67 -21.06 -34.31
CA LEU A 44 -17.34 -19.74 -33.75
C LEU A 44 -18.49 -18.75 -33.89
N GLN A 45 -19.28 -18.85 -34.97
CA GLN A 45 -20.50 -18.06 -35.10
C GLN A 45 -21.56 -18.45 -34.08
N ARG A 46 -21.74 -19.76 -33.82
CA ARG A 46 -22.66 -20.27 -32.78
C ARG A 46 -22.25 -19.74 -31.40
N LEU A 47 -20.96 -19.81 -31.05
CA LEU A 47 -20.42 -19.25 -29.82
C LEU A 47 -20.63 -17.73 -29.73
N ARG A 48 -20.38 -16.99 -30.82
CA ARG A 48 -20.59 -15.53 -30.87
C ARG A 48 -22.05 -15.16 -30.59
N ARG A 49 -23.01 -15.87 -31.21
CA ARG A 49 -24.45 -15.62 -30.99
C ARG A 49 -24.87 -15.92 -29.55
N ALA A 50 -24.30 -16.96 -28.95
CA ALA A 50 -24.56 -17.31 -27.55
C ALA A 50 -24.02 -16.23 -26.59
N LEU A 51 -22.77 -15.79 -26.78
CA LEU A 51 -22.11 -14.83 -25.89
C LEU A 51 -22.60 -13.38 -26.06
N LEU A 52 -22.95 -12.94 -27.27
CA LEU A 52 -23.39 -11.55 -27.51
C LEU A 52 -24.77 -11.21 -26.92
N ARG A 53 -25.53 -12.21 -26.45
CA ARG A 53 -26.79 -12.00 -25.71
C ARG A 53 -26.55 -11.47 -24.30
N GLU A 54 -25.36 -11.68 -23.74
CA GLU A 54 -25.02 -11.27 -22.37
C GLU A 54 -24.17 -9.99 -22.34
N PRO A 55 -24.34 -9.13 -21.31
CA PRO A 55 -23.47 -7.96 -21.12
C PRO A 55 -22.03 -8.40 -20.82
N GLY A 56 -21.09 -8.01 -21.68
CA GLY A 56 -19.67 -8.36 -21.55
C GLY A 56 -19.21 -9.62 -22.30
N GLY A 57 -20.11 -10.31 -23.01
CA GLY A 57 -19.76 -11.47 -23.83
C GLY A 57 -18.87 -11.16 -25.03
N ASP A 58 -18.82 -9.90 -25.46
CA ASP A 58 -17.85 -9.39 -26.46
C ASP A 58 -16.41 -9.51 -25.97
N ARG A 59 -16.14 -9.28 -24.68
CA ARG A 59 -14.81 -9.48 -24.07
C ARG A 59 -14.44 -10.96 -23.96
N VAL A 60 -15.40 -11.82 -23.65
CA VAL A 60 -15.21 -13.27 -23.57
C VAL A 60 -14.87 -13.82 -24.96
N MET A 61 -15.64 -13.43 -25.98
CA MET A 61 -15.39 -13.80 -27.37
C MET A 61 -14.04 -13.28 -27.87
N ALA A 62 -13.68 -12.04 -27.55
CA ALA A 62 -12.37 -11.47 -27.89
C ALA A 62 -11.19 -12.29 -27.34
N LYS A 63 -11.32 -12.80 -26.11
CA LYS A 63 -10.31 -13.66 -25.48
C LYS A 63 -10.23 -15.04 -26.14
N VAL A 64 -11.34 -15.64 -26.56
CA VAL A 64 -11.32 -16.92 -27.30
C VAL A 64 -10.64 -16.74 -28.66
N LEU A 65 -10.98 -15.67 -29.40
CA LEU A 65 -10.36 -15.36 -30.69
C LEU A 65 -8.88 -15.04 -30.57
N ALA A 66 -8.43 -14.53 -29.42
CA ALA A 66 -7.02 -14.29 -29.14
C ALA A 66 -6.16 -15.57 -29.09
N LEU A 67 -6.77 -16.73 -28.86
CA LEU A 67 -6.05 -18.01 -28.79
C LEU A 67 -5.75 -18.59 -30.19
N VAL A 68 -6.42 -18.07 -31.24
CA VAL A 68 -6.32 -18.57 -32.63
C VAL A 68 -4.90 -18.56 -33.19
N PRO A 69 -4.12 -17.47 -33.02
CA PRO A 69 -2.75 -17.45 -33.52
C PRO A 69 -1.83 -18.47 -32.84
N GLU A 70 -2.06 -18.78 -31.56
CA GLU A 70 -1.20 -19.67 -30.77
C GLU A 70 -1.57 -21.15 -30.93
N SER A 71 -2.86 -21.44 -31.12
CA SER A 71 -3.38 -22.81 -31.08
C SER A 71 -3.79 -23.38 -32.43
N GLY A 72 -3.87 -22.55 -33.46
CA GLY A 72 -4.41 -22.92 -34.76
C GLY A 72 -5.93 -22.83 -34.79
N LEU A 73 -6.48 -22.50 -35.96
CA LEU A 73 -7.92 -22.33 -36.17
C LEU A 73 -8.68 -23.64 -35.93
N ASP A 74 -8.20 -24.74 -36.50
CA ASP A 74 -8.91 -26.02 -36.49
C ASP A 74 -9.07 -26.59 -35.08
N ALA A 75 -8.01 -26.50 -34.26
CA ALA A 75 -8.05 -26.94 -32.87
C ALA A 75 -9.09 -26.14 -32.05
N ILE A 76 -9.23 -24.85 -32.31
CA ILE A 76 -10.19 -24.00 -31.60
C ILE A 76 -11.60 -24.25 -32.10
N VAL A 77 -11.80 -24.46 -33.40
CA VAL A 77 -13.12 -24.79 -33.95
C VAL A 77 -13.65 -26.07 -33.28
N VAL A 78 -12.82 -27.11 -33.20
CA VAL A 78 -13.18 -28.38 -32.53
C VAL A 78 -13.38 -28.18 -31.03
N ALA A 79 -12.51 -27.43 -30.35
CA ALA A 79 -12.65 -27.19 -28.91
C ALA A 79 -13.90 -26.38 -28.56
N VAL A 80 -14.28 -25.41 -29.40
CA VAL A 80 -15.50 -24.62 -29.23
C VAL A 80 -16.74 -25.46 -29.50
N GLU A 81 -16.71 -26.33 -30.51
CA GLU A 81 -17.79 -27.27 -30.78
C GLU A 81 -18.02 -28.22 -29.60
N LEU A 82 -16.97 -28.86 -29.10
CA LEU A 82 -17.02 -29.72 -27.92
C LEU A 82 -17.47 -28.95 -26.65
N ALA A 83 -17.03 -27.70 -26.48
CA ALA A 83 -17.44 -26.87 -25.36
C ALA A 83 -18.93 -26.46 -25.44
N LEU A 84 -19.49 -26.32 -26.64
CA LEU A 84 -20.90 -26.04 -26.85
C LEU A 84 -21.76 -27.29 -26.62
N GLU A 85 -21.29 -28.48 -27.01
CA GLU A 85 -21.97 -29.76 -26.75
C GLU A 85 -21.96 -30.13 -25.26
N GLN A 86 -20.88 -29.83 -24.55
CA GLN A 86 -20.72 -30.09 -23.11
C GLN A 86 -21.20 -28.91 -22.24
N ALA A 87 -21.87 -27.92 -22.83
CA ALA A 87 -22.31 -26.74 -22.11
C ALA A 87 -23.38 -27.11 -21.05
N PRO A 88 -23.34 -26.52 -19.84
CA PRO A 88 -24.39 -26.70 -18.85
C PRO A 88 -25.75 -26.18 -19.37
N PRO A 89 -26.90 -26.59 -18.79
CA PRO A 89 -28.24 -26.17 -19.21
C PRO A 89 -28.46 -24.64 -19.11
N SER A 90 -27.57 -23.92 -18.45
CA SER A 90 -27.50 -22.45 -18.43
C SER A 90 -26.94 -21.83 -19.73
N GLY A 91 -26.39 -22.62 -20.65
CA GLY A 91 -25.88 -22.18 -21.96
C GLY A 91 -24.62 -21.31 -21.92
N ARG A 92 -23.93 -21.26 -20.77
CA ARG A 92 -22.77 -20.38 -20.53
C ARG A 92 -21.47 -21.11 -20.83
N VAL A 93 -20.76 -20.65 -21.87
CA VAL A 93 -19.42 -21.13 -22.22
C VAL A 93 -18.39 -20.07 -21.79
N SER A 94 -17.55 -20.39 -20.80
CA SER A 94 -16.46 -19.52 -20.36
C SER A 94 -15.19 -19.74 -21.19
N VAL A 95 -14.27 -18.77 -21.16
CA VAL A 95 -12.94 -18.90 -21.78
C VAL A 95 -12.18 -20.11 -21.20
N GLU A 96 -12.29 -20.33 -19.89
CA GLU A 96 -11.64 -21.45 -19.19
C GLU A 96 -12.15 -22.81 -19.67
N HIS A 97 -13.44 -22.92 -20.02
CA HIS A 97 -13.98 -24.16 -20.56
C HIS A 97 -13.32 -24.51 -21.90
N VAL A 98 -13.18 -23.54 -22.80
CA VAL A 98 -12.52 -23.74 -24.11
C VAL A 98 -11.03 -24.08 -23.92
N VAL A 99 -10.34 -23.40 -23.00
CA VAL A 99 -8.93 -23.70 -22.67
C VAL A 99 -8.79 -25.12 -22.12
N ASN A 100 -9.68 -25.55 -21.23
CA ASN A 100 -9.64 -26.90 -20.67
C ASN A 100 -9.89 -27.99 -21.73
N VAL A 101 -10.79 -27.75 -22.68
CA VAL A 101 -11.01 -28.67 -23.81
C VAL A 101 -9.77 -28.72 -24.71
N LEU A 102 -9.16 -27.57 -25.03
CA LEU A 102 -7.90 -27.52 -25.80
C LEU A 102 -6.76 -28.28 -25.09
N SER A 103 -6.63 -28.13 -23.77
CA SER A 103 -5.64 -28.86 -22.98
C SER A 103 -5.89 -30.37 -22.99
N ARG A 104 -7.15 -30.82 -22.96
CA ARG A 104 -7.53 -32.23 -23.07
C ARG A 104 -7.27 -32.80 -24.47
N MET A 105 -7.52 -32.03 -25.53
CA MET A 105 -7.19 -32.45 -26.89
C MET A 105 -5.68 -32.59 -27.12
N ARG A 106 -4.87 -31.79 -26.42
CA ARG A 106 -3.41 -31.82 -26.50
C ARG A 106 -2.74 -32.85 -25.58
N SER A 107 -3.48 -33.47 -24.66
CA SER A 107 -2.88 -34.50 -23.81
C SER A 107 -2.52 -35.72 -24.66
N VAL A 108 -1.23 -36.05 -24.70
CA VAL A 108 -0.68 -37.25 -25.33
C VAL A 108 -1.44 -38.47 -24.82
N GLN A 109 -1.89 -39.34 -25.74
CA GLN A 109 -2.54 -40.61 -25.42
C GLN A 109 -1.80 -41.32 -24.28
N MET A 110 -2.53 -41.78 -23.25
CA MET A 110 -1.95 -42.66 -22.23
C MET A 110 -1.23 -43.81 -22.94
N PRO A 111 0.03 -44.13 -22.57
CA PRO A 111 0.75 -45.23 -23.18
C PRO A 111 -0.09 -46.51 -23.07
N PRO A 112 -0.05 -47.40 -24.09
CA PRO A 112 -0.79 -48.64 -24.04
C PRO A 112 -0.39 -49.40 -22.78
N LYS A 113 -1.38 -49.89 -22.02
CA LYS A 113 -1.12 -50.78 -20.90
C LYS A 113 -0.42 -52.02 -21.46
N ILE A 114 0.87 -52.12 -21.19
CA ILE A 114 1.66 -53.30 -21.51
C ILE A 114 1.23 -54.35 -20.49
N ASP A 115 0.46 -55.35 -20.93
CA ASP A 115 0.16 -56.52 -20.11
C ASP A 115 1.47 -57.21 -19.79
N THR A 116 1.97 -56.94 -18.58
CA THR A 116 3.23 -57.47 -18.11
C THR A 116 2.91 -58.80 -17.42
N ALA A 117 3.50 -59.92 -17.87
CA ALA A 117 3.28 -61.26 -17.31
C ALA A 117 3.88 -61.46 -15.90
N LEU A 118 4.18 -60.38 -15.17
CA LEU A 118 4.68 -60.42 -13.80
C LEU A 118 3.50 -60.52 -12.84
N GLN A 119 3.21 -61.74 -12.38
CA GLN A 119 2.26 -61.94 -11.31
C GLN A 119 2.86 -61.44 -9.99
N LEU A 120 2.31 -60.35 -9.47
CA LEU A 120 2.63 -59.87 -8.13
C LEU A 120 2.10 -60.90 -7.12
N THR A 121 3.02 -61.63 -6.50
CA THR A 121 2.73 -62.66 -5.48
C THR A 121 2.13 -62.06 -4.20
N THR A 122 2.32 -60.76 -4.00
CA THR A 122 1.74 -59.99 -2.91
C THR A 122 1.03 -58.76 -3.49
N PRO A 123 -0.27 -58.58 -3.26
CA PRO A 123 -0.96 -57.37 -3.70
C PRO A 123 -0.32 -56.15 -3.03
N PRO A 124 -0.07 -55.04 -3.77
CA PRO A 124 0.45 -53.83 -3.17
C PRO A 124 -0.60 -53.27 -2.21
N LEU A 125 -0.43 -53.51 -0.92
CA LEU A 125 -1.15 -52.80 0.12
C LEU A 125 -0.71 -51.34 0.06
N ALA A 126 -1.66 -50.44 -0.17
CA ALA A 126 -1.44 -49.00 -0.12
C ALA A 126 -1.16 -48.58 1.33
N ASP A 127 0.06 -48.82 1.80
CA ASP A 127 0.51 -48.39 3.11
C ASP A 127 0.85 -46.89 3.07
N THR A 128 -0.20 -46.08 3.22
CA THR A 128 -0.10 -44.63 3.25
C THR A 128 0.53 -44.10 4.55
N SER A 129 0.81 -44.97 5.54
CA SER A 129 1.42 -44.58 6.82
C SER A 129 2.82 -43.99 6.67
N ARG A 130 3.54 -44.37 5.61
CA ARG A 130 4.86 -43.81 5.28
C ARG A 130 4.79 -42.32 4.93
N TYR A 131 3.66 -41.85 4.38
CA TYR A 131 3.43 -40.44 4.09
C TYR A 131 2.98 -39.64 5.32
N ASP A 132 2.50 -40.29 6.38
CA ASP A 132 2.17 -39.61 7.65
C ASP A 132 3.41 -39.02 8.34
N GLY A 133 4.60 -39.55 8.04
CA GLY A 133 5.88 -38.98 8.49
C GLY A 133 6.33 -37.73 7.71
N LEU A 134 5.76 -37.49 6.51
CA LEU A 134 6.05 -36.33 5.66
C LEU A 134 5.11 -35.15 5.92
N ARG A 135 3.99 -35.39 6.62
CA ARG A 135 3.22 -34.30 7.23
C ARG A 135 4.03 -33.81 8.43
N PRO A 136 4.21 -32.49 8.63
CA PRO A 136 4.76 -31.99 9.88
C PRO A 136 3.86 -32.57 10.97
N ARG A 137 4.41 -33.45 11.82
CA ARG A 137 3.65 -34.06 12.90
C ARG A 137 2.97 -32.93 13.64
N CYS A 138 1.65 -32.82 13.50
CA CYS A 138 0.82 -31.98 14.35
C CYS A 138 0.86 -32.65 15.72
N ASN A 139 1.98 -32.41 16.40
CA ASN A 139 2.18 -32.78 17.77
C ASN A 139 1.23 -31.86 18.53
N SER A 140 0.06 -32.35 18.90
CA SER A 140 -0.89 -31.69 19.80
C SER A 140 -0.35 -31.48 21.23
N ARG A 141 0.97 -31.37 21.38
CA ARG A 141 1.70 -30.98 22.60
C ARG A 141 2.93 -30.11 22.35
N ARG A 142 3.19 -29.63 21.13
CA ARG A 142 3.97 -28.40 20.97
C ARG A 142 2.96 -27.28 20.78
N PRO A 143 2.87 -26.28 21.68
CA PRO A 143 2.08 -25.11 21.36
C PRO A 143 2.60 -24.64 20.01
N VAL A 144 1.71 -24.41 19.04
CA VAL A 144 2.05 -23.58 17.88
C VAL A 144 2.61 -22.32 18.51
N MET A 145 3.94 -22.17 18.51
CA MET A 145 4.58 -21.01 19.12
C MET A 145 4.05 -19.87 18.29
N ARG A 146 3.07 -19.15 18.85
CA ARG A 146 2.52 -17.95 18.25
C ARG A 146 3.70 -17.12 17.84
N ASP A 147 3.68 -16.60 16.62
CA ASP A 147 4.70 -15.66 16.21
C ASP A 147 4.49 -14.39 17.03
N LEU A 148 5.16 -14.34 18.18
CA LEU A 148 5.01 -13.27 19.16
C LEU A 148 5.39 -11.93 18.53
N ILE A 149 6.26 -11.92 17.52
CA ILE A 149 6.63 -10.69 16.79
C ILE A 149 5.42 -10.19 15.99
N VAL A 150 4.73 -11.06 15.28
CA VAL A 150 3.55 -10.68 14.47
C VAL A 150 2.39 -10.24 15.37
N GLU A 151 2.12 -10.97 16.45
CA GLU A 151 1.03 -10.64 17.38
C GLU A 151 1.29 -9.34 18.14
N THR A 152 2.50 -9.14 18.66
CA THR A 152 2.87 -7.88 19.35
C THR A 152 2.82 -6.70 18.41
N LYS A 153 3.23 -6.84 17.14
CA LYS A 153 3.06 -5.81 16.11
C LYS A 153 1.59 -5.46 15.87
N HIS A 154 0.72 -6.46 15.80
CA HIS A 154 -0.72 -6.25 15.62
C HIS A 154 -1.34 -5.50 16.81
N LEU A 155 -0.85 -5.76 18.03
CA LEU A 155 -1.24 -5.05 19.26
C LEU A 155 -0.58 -3.66 19.41
N ARG A 156 0.20 -3.21 18.42
CA ARG A 156 1.01 -1.97 18.48
C ARG A 156 2.08 -1.96 19.58
N LEU A 157 2.50 -3.13 20.05
CA LEU A 157 3.58 -3.35 21.02
C LEU A 157 4.91 -3.57 20.29
N GLN A 158 5.31 -2.57 19.52
CA GLN A 158 6.45 -2.71 18.61
C GLN A 158 7.80 -2.77 19.35
N GLY A 159 7.91 -2.15 20.53
CA GLY A 159 9.11 -2.23 21.35
C GLY A 159 9.28 -3.61 21.95
N MET A 160 8.18 -4.25 22.38
CA MET A 160 8.20 -5.68 22.76
C MET A 160 8.58 -6.56 21.57
N ALA A 161 8.07 -6.27 20.37
CA ALA A 161 8.40 -7.04 19.17
C ALA A 161 9.90 -6.99 18.84
N ALA A 162 10.49 -5.79 18.92
CA ALA A 162 11.91 -5.58 18.69
C ALA A 162 12.77 -6.23 19.80
N GLY A 163 12.41 -6.02 21.07
CA GLY A 163 13.12 -6.63 22.20
C GLY A 163 13.02 -8.16 22.21
N TRP A 164 11.90 -8.72 21.76
CA TRP A 164 11.76 -10.17 21.60
C TRP A 164 12.64 -10.71 20.47
N ALA A 165 12.74 -10.00 19.34
CA ALA A 165 13.65 -10.37 18.26
C ALA A 165 15.12 -10.33 18.72
N GLU A 166 15.52 -9.29 19.46
CA GLU A 166 16.86 -9.18 20.04
C GLU A 166 17.17 -10.32 21.02
N LEU A 167 16.21 -10.70 21.86
CA LEU A 167 16.35 -11.81 22.79
C LEU A 167 16.44 -13.17 22.10
N LEU A 168 15.77 -13.37 20.96
CA LEU A 168 15.89 -14.60 20.17
C LEU A 168 17.30 -14.79 19.58
N GLU A 169 18.02 -13.69 19.31
CA GLU A 169 19.41 -13.74 18.85
C GLU A 169 20.39 -14.04 20.02
N GLN A 170 19.96 -13.83 21.27
CA GLN A 170 20.75 -14.15 22.46
C GLN A 170 20.56 -15.63 22.85
N VAL A 171 21.66 -16.39 22.86
CA VAL A 171 21.67 -17.86 23.06
C VAL A 171 21.15 -18.33 24.44
N ASN A 172 20.93 -17.42 25.41
CA ASN A 172 20.78 -17.79 26.82
C ASN A 172 19.40 -17.52 27.46
N VAL A 173 18.33 -17.41 26.67
CA VAL A 173 16.97 -17.15 27.18
C VAL A 173 16.44 -18.30 28.06
N GLU A 174 16.93 -19.53 27.89
CA GLU A 174 16.46 -20.71 28.63
C GLU A 174 16.73 -20.66 30.15
N ALA A 175 17.70 -19.85 30.60
CA ALA A 175 18.02 -19.69 32.02
C ALA A 175 17.31 -18.50 32.70
N ALA A 176 16.61 -17.66 31.93
CA ALA A 176 15.97 -16.47 32.45
C ALA A 176 14.60 -16.81 33.07
N SER A 177 14.31 -16.25 34.25
CA SER A 177 12.98 -16.35 34.83
C SER A 177 11.93 -15.70 33.91
N SER A 178 10.74 -16.28 33.86
CA SER A 178 9.62 -15.74 33.08
C SER A 178 9.26 -14.31 33.48
N GLN A 179 9.41 -13.98 34.76
CA GLN A 179 9.23 -12.63 35.29
C GLN A 179 10.26 -11.66 34.72
N TRP A 180 11.56 -12.00 34.77
CA TRP A 180 12.62 -11.17 34.20
C TRP A 180 12.39 -10.91 32.71
N LEU A 181 11.98 -11.94 31.96
CA LEU A 181 11.69 -11.82 30.54
C LEU A 181 10.56 -10.82 30.28
N LEU A 182 9.46 -10.90 31.03
CA LEU A 182 8.33 -10.00 30.88
C LEU A 182 8.72 -8.56 31.26
N GLU A 183 9.43 -8.38 32.37
CA GLU A 183 9.94 -7.07 32.81
C GLU A 183 10.84 -6.44 31.75
N ARG A 184 11.75 -7.22 31.15
CA ARG A 184 12.64 -6.75 30.09
C ARG A 184 11.88 -6.31 28.83
N LEU A 185 10.90 -7.10 28.39
CA LEU A 185 10.07 -6.76 27.23
C LEU A 185 9.22 -5.51 27.49
N LEU A 186 8.65 -5.38 28.70
CA LEU A 186 7.90 -4.19 29.10
C LEU A 186 8.77 -2.94 29.15
N GLN A 187 10.00 -3.05 29.66
CA GLN A 187 10.97 -1.95 29.64
C GLN A 187 11.30 -1.51 28.20
N ALA A 188 11.52 -2.47 27.29
CA ALA A 188 11.76 -2.18 25.87
C ALA A 188 10.58 -1.44 25.23
N GLU A 189 9.35 -1.84 25.53
CA GLU A 189 8.13 -1.16 25.06
C GLU A 189 8.00 0.27 25.58
N VAL A 190 8.23 0.48 26.88
CA VAL A 190 8.17 1.81 27.48
C VAL A 190 9.23 2.74 26.85
N ALA A 191 10.45 2.25 26.68
CA ALA A 191 11.53 3.00 26.05
C ALA A 191 11.20 3.37 24.59
N ASP A 192 10.74 2.40 23.80
CA ASP A 192 10.36 2.60 22.40
C ASP A 192 9.17 3.57 22.26
N ARG A 193 8.16 3.49 23.14
CA ARG A 193 7.07 4.47 23.19
C ARG A 193 7.55 5.88 23.51
N ALA A 194 8.48 6.03 24.45
CA ALA A 194 9.06 7.33 24.77
C ALA A 194 9.78 7.93 23.54
N VAL A 195 10.63 7.15 22.88
CA VAL A 195 11.36 7.57 21.66
C VAL A 195 10.41 7.95 20.53
N ARG A 196 9.35 7.17 20.32
CA ARG A 196 8.34 7.49 19.30
C ARG A 196 7.51 8.70 19.64
N SER A 197 7.15 8.88 20.91
CA SER A 197 6.44 10.07 21.37
C SER A 197 7.26 11.32 21.07
N VAL A 198 8.54 11.31 21.45
CA VAL A 198 9.48 12.41 21.15
C VAL A 198 9.59 12.63 19.64
N SER A 199 9.81 11.58 18.85
CA SER A 199 9.89 11.68 17.39
C SER A 199 8.62 12.25 16.76
N HIS A 200 7.45 11.82 17.24
CA HIS A 200 6.16 12.31 16.75
C HIS A 200 5.96 13.79 17.10
N GLN A 201 6.29 14.18 18.34
CA GLN A 201 6.21 15.57 18.79
C GLN A 201 7.20 16.47 18.04
N MET A 202 8.43 16.01 17.79
CA MET A 202 9.43 16.74 16.99
C MET A 202 8.94 16.98 15.56
N ASN A 203 8.35 15.97 14.92
CA ASN A 203 7.74 16.11 13.60
C ASN A 203 6.51 17.03 13.61
N ALA A 204 5.67 16.92 14.64
CA ALA A 204 4.50 17.77 14.80
C ALA A 204 4.86 19.23 15.05
N ALA A 205 5.98 19.50 15.72
CA ALA A 205 6.41 20.85 16.08
C ALA A 205 6.76 21.73 14.86
N LYS A 206 7.18 21.12 13.73
CA LYS A 206 7.67 21.76 12.49
C LYS A 206 8.63 22.92 12.74
N PHE A 207 9.73 22.65 13.44
CA PHE A 207 10.80 23.62 13.59
C PHE A 207 11.46 23.93 12.23
N PRO A 208 11.81 25.19 11.94
CA PRO A 208 12.49 25.55 10.69
C PRO A 208 13.90 24.95 10.59
N VAL A 209 14.61 24.88 11.72
CA VAL A 209 15.95 24.29 11.85
C VAL A 209 16.04 23.60 13.20
N HIS A 210 16.50 22.35 13.24
CA HIS A 210 16.81 21.68 14.50
C HIS A 210 18.07 22.31 15.09
N ARG A 211 17.92 23.06 16.18
CA ARG A 211 19.05 23.66 16.91
C ARG A 211 18.87 23.46 18.40
N ASP A 212 19.93 22.95 19.03
CA ASP A 212 19.97 22.71 20.47
C ASP A 212 20.55 23.92 21.22
N ILE A 213 20.30 23.94 22.53
CA ILE A 213 20.86 24.95 23.45
C ILE A 213 22.39 24.87 23.47
N ALA A 214 22.95 23.66 23.31
CA ALA A 214 24.40 23.44 23.29
C ALA A 214 25.11 24.09 22.09
N GLY A 215 24.39 24.30 20.98
CA GLY A 215 24.94 24.95 19.78
C GLY A 215 24.80 26.47 19.76
N PHE A 216 24.34 27.10 20.85
CA PHE A 216 24.19 28.55 20.94
C PHE A 216 25.47 29.19 21.51
N ASP A 217 25.98 30.21 20.83
CA ASP A 217 27.10 31.01 21.30
C ASP A 217 26.61 32.04 22.33
N PHE A 218 26.93 31.78 23.60
CA PHE A 218 26.61 32.67 24.72
C PHE A 218 27.66 33.77 24.92
N ASP A 219 28.86 33.63 24.35
CA ASP A 219 29.94 34.60 24.54
C ASP A 219 29.73 35.84 23.66
N GLY A 220 29.08 35.67 22.50
CA GLY A 220 28.71 36.74 21.58
C GLY A 220 27.34 37.41 21.81
N SER A 221 26.60 37.03 22.86
CA SER A 221 25.20 37.48 23.06
C SER A 221 24.98 38.00 24.48
N PRO A 222 24.21 39.10 24.69
CA PRO A 222 23.92 39.64 26.02
C PRO A 222 22.90 38.79 26.82
N VAL A 223 22.73 37.51 26.49
CA VAL A 223 21.71 36.63 27.06
C VAL A 223 22.30 35.85 28.24
N ASP A 224 21.65 35.94 29.40
CA ASP A 224 22.06 35.18 30.58
C ASP A 224 21.84 33.67 30.38
N ARG A 225 22.95 32.92 30.41
CA ARG A 225 22.97 31.46 30.29
C ARG A 225 22.20 30.76 31.41
N GLN A 226 22.21 31.31 32.62
CA GLN A 226 21.51 30.73 33.76
C GLN A 226 19.99 30.83 33.57
N LEU A 227 19.51 32.00 33.12
CA LEU A 227 18.12 32.21 32.77
C LEU A 227 17.66 31.26 31.65
N VAL A 228 18.45 31.08 30.59
CA VAL A 228 18.12 30.15 29.49
C VAL A 228 17.99 28.71 29.97
N LYS A 229 18.90 28.26 30.85
CA LYS A 229 18.81 26.91 31.45
C LYS A 229 17.57 26.77 32.33
N GLN A 230 17.20 27.81 33.07
CA GLN A 230 15.98 27.81 33.87
C GLN A 230 14.72 27.72 32.98
N LEU A 231 14.68 28.48 31.88
CA LEU A 231 13.61 28.42 30.90
C LEU A 231 13.54 27.06 30.21
N ALA A 232 14.68 26.42 29.92
CA ALA A 232 14.73 25.07 29.37
C ALA A 232 14.11 24.01 30.31
N GLY A 233 14.07 24.28 31.62
CA GLY A 233 13.35 23.45 32.60
C GLY A 233 11.82 23.50 32.50
N MET A 234 11.26 24.31 31.60
CA MET A 234 9.82 24.37 31.26
C MET A 234 8.85 24.69 32.41
N THR A 235 9.35 25.09 33.58
CA THR A 235 8.53 25.44 34.76
C THR A 235 7.55 26.58 34.46
N PHE A 236 7.92 27.50 33.56
CA PHE A 236 7.05 28.61 33.14
C PHE A 236 5.77 28.15 32.41
N THR A 237 5.75 26.94 31.84
CA THR A 237 4.55 26.39 31.18
C THR A 237 3.47 25.99 32.16
N GLU A 238 3.82 25.65 33.40
CA GLU A 238 2.85 25.28 34.44
C GLU A 238 2.06 26.51 34.93
N GLY A 239 2.72 27.66 35.03
CA GLY A 239 2.10 28.94 35.37
C GLY A 239 1.47 29.69 34.19
N ALA A 240 1.45 29.07 32.99
CA ALA A 240 1.01 29.70 31.73
C ALA A 240 1.65 31.08 31.48
N HIS A 241 2.93 31.23 31.82
CA HIS A 241 3.65 32.49 31.63
C HIS A 241 4.10 32.67 30.17
N ASN A 242 3.95 33.88 29.65
CA ASN A 242 4.38 34.23 28.30
C ASN A 242 5.86 34.65 28.30
N LEU A 243 6.66 33.99 27.47
CA LEU A 243 8.05 34.36 27.23
C LEU A 243 8.15 35.22 25.97
N VAL A 244 8.70 36.44 26.10
CA VAL A 244 8.94 37.34 24.97
C VAL A 244 10.45 37.54 24.81
N LEU A 245 10.98 37.15 23.66
CA LEU A 245 12.40 37.33 23.33
C LEU A 245 12.58 38.61 22.51
N VAL A 246 13.29 39.59 23.06
CA VAL A 246 13.54 40.90 22.44
C VAL A 246 15.03 41.08 22.14
N GLY A 247 15.37 41.61 20.96
CA GLY A 247 16.76 41.93 20.60
C GLY A 247 16.90 42.35 19.13
N GLY A 248 18.09 42.77 18.70
CA GLY A 248 18.39 43.12 17.30
C GLY A 248 18.40 41.91 16.34
N PRO A 249 18.25 42.11 15.01
CA PRO A 249 18.35 41.02 14.05
C PRO A 249 19.71 40.30 14.17
N GLY A 250 19.71 38.98 14.03
CA GLY A 250 20.93 38.15 14.17
C GLY A 250 21.28 37.76 15.61
N SER A 251 20.58 38.26 16.64
CA SER A 251 20.85 37.91 18.06
C SER A 251 20.42 36.49 18.48
N GLY A 252 20.10 35.62 17.52
CA GLY A 252 19.74 34.23 17.77
C GLY A 252 18.41 33.98 18.52
N LYS A 253 17.46 34.92 18.52
CA LYS A 253 16.12 34.74 19.14
C LYS A 253 15.39 33.50 18.66
N THR A 254 15.31 33.30 17.34
CA THR A 254 14.66 32.12 16.74
C THR A 254 15.38 30.83 17.12
N HIS A 255 16.73 30.88 17.23
CA HIS A 255 17.52 29.74 17.73
C HIS A 255 17.12 29.44 19.16
N LEU A 256 17.16 30.43 20.05
CA LEU A 256 16.85 30.25 21.46
C LEU A 256 15.42 29.72 21.67
N ALA A 257 14.43 30.28 20.96
CA ALA A 257 13.05 29.81 21.02
C ALA A 257 12.92 28.34 20.57
N THR A 258 13.59 27.98 19.47
CA THR A 258 13.61 26.59 18.98
C THR A 258 14.30 25.65 19.97
N ALA A 259 15.43 26.07 20.54
CA ALA A 259 16.21 25.28 21.47
C ALA A 259 15.45 25.00 22.78
N ILE A 260 14.72 25.99 23.30
CA ILE A 260 13.81 25.79 24.45
C ILE A 260 12.67 24.82 24.08
N GLY A 261 12.07 24.98 22.89
CA GLY A 261 11.03 24.07 22.40
C GLY A 261 11.50 22.61 22.26
N VAL A 262 12.70 22.41 21.71
CA VAL A 262 13.33 21.09 21.58
C VAL A 262 13.61 20.49 22.96
N SER A 263 14.16 21.27 23.90
CA SER A 263 14.39 20.82 25.28
C SER A 263 13.09 20.39 25.96
N GLY A 264 12.01 21.14 25.76
CA GLY A 264 10.68 20.79 26.28
C GLY A 264 10.10 19.49 25.71
N ILE A 265 10.35 19.19 24.44
CA ILE A 265 9.92 17.92 23.83
C ILE A 265 10.79 16.76 24.34
N MET A 266 12.12 16.91 24.31
CA MET A 266 13.05 15.82 24.58
C MET A 266 13.10 15.43 26.07
N HIS A 267 13.06 16.40 26.98
CA HIS A 267 13.24 16.13 28.41
C HIS A 267 11.93 16.15 29.21
N HIS A 268 10.93 16.90 28.74
CA HIS A 268 9.67 17.09 29.47
C HIS A 268 8.44 16.53 28.73
N GLY A 269 8.59 15.98 27.52
CA GLY A 269 7.50 15.38 26.74
C GLY A 269 6.37 16.35 26.38
N LYS A 270 6.66 17.66 26.39
CA LYS A 270 5.67 18.73 26.18
C LYS A 270 5.29 18.81 24.70
N ARG A 271 4.02 19.14 24.44
CA ARG A 271 3.50 19.35 23.09
C ARG A 271 3.81 20.77 22.64
N VAL A 272 4.83 20.91 21.81
CA VAL A 272 5.31 22.21 21.31
C VAL A 272 4.98 22.37 19.83
N ARG A 273 4.65 23.61 19.40
CA ARG A 273 4.47 23.94 17.98
C ARG A 273 5.08 25.29 17.62
N PHE A 274 5.84 25.32 16.53
CA PHE A 274 6.38 26.53 15.95
C PHE A 274 5.48 27.09 14.85
N TYR A 275 5.20 28.39 14.93
CA TYR A 275 4.52 29.14 13.89
C TYR A 275 5.30 30.41 13.54
N SER A 276 5.44 30.66 12.24
CA SER A 276 5.67 32.01 11.74
C SER A 276 4.39 32.82 11.92
N THR A 277 4.51 34.05 12.41
CA THR A 277 3.36 34.95 12.63
C THR A 277 2.55 35.14 11.34
N VAL A 278 3.24 35.22 10.19
CA VAL A 278 2.61 35.35 8.87
C VAL A 278 1.81 34.10 8.52
N ASP A 279 2.41 32.92 8.70
CA ASP A 279 1.75 31.64 8.36
C ASP A 279 0.54 31.38 9.24
N LEU A 280 0.62 31.70 10.52
CA LEU A 280 -0.50 31.55 11.45
C LEU A 280 -1.65 32.49 11.08
N THR A 281 -1.34 33.76 10.77
CA THR A 281 -2.36 34.75 10.38
C THR A 281 -3.06 34.32 9.09
N ASN A 282 -2.29 33.92 8.07
CA ASN A 282 -2.84 33.43 6.81
C ASN A 282 -3.71 32.18 7.01
N ALA A 283 -3.28 31.23 7.85
CA ALA A 283 -4.05 30.03 8.14
C ALA A 283 -5.37 30.33 8.87
N LEU A 284 -5.36 31.27 9.81
CA LEU A 284 -6.56 31.73 10.52
C LEU A 284 -7.51 32.51 9.60
N GLU A 285 -7.00 33.40 8.74
CA GLU A 285 -7.80 34.13 7.76
C GLU A 285 -8.47 33.17 6.77
N GLN A 286 -7.73 32.18 6.28
CA GLN A 286 -8.26 31.17 5.36
C GLN A 286 -9.35 30.31 6.03
N GLU A 287 -9.15 29.91 7.28
CA GLU A 287 -10.13 29.14 8.05
C GLU A 287 -11.42 29.96 8.27
N LYS A 288 -11.28 31.24 8.60
CA LYS A 288 -12.39 32.19 8.74
C LYS A 288 -13.16 32.35 7.41
N ALA A 289 -12.44 32.49 6.29
CA ALA A 289 -13.05 32.61 4.96
C ALA A 289 -13.84 31.36 4.54
N GLN A 290 -13.45 30.17 5.02
CA GLN A 290 -14.13 28.91 4.75
C GLN A 290 -15.33 28.63 5.69
N GLY A 291 -15.64 29.54 6.62
CA GLY A 291 -16.73 29.37 7.58
C GLY A 291 -16.48 28.25 8.60
N ARG A 292 -15.22 27.81 8.77
CA ARG A 292 -14.81 26.75 9.71
C ARG A 292 -13.95 27.28 10.85
N ALA A 293 -14.18 28.53 11.26
CA ALA A 293 -13.42 29.17 12.33
C ALA A 293 -13.44 28.32 13.60
N GLY A 294 -12.26 28.02 14.15
CA GLY A 294 -12.12 27.41 15.47
C GLY A 294 -11.37 26.08 15.52
N ARG A 295 -11.08 25.41 14.40
CA ARG A 295 -10.26 24.18 14.39
C ARG A 295 -8.82 24.49 14.75
N ILE A 296 -8.24 25.57 14.21
CA ILE A 296 -6.88 25.98 14.55
C ILE A 296 -6.81 26.40 16.02
N ALA A 297 -7.77 27.20 16.49
CA ALA A 297 -7.85 27.60 17.90
C ALA A 297 -7.96 26.40 18.85
N ALA A 298 -8.85 25.44 18.55
CA ALA A 298 -9.00 24.22 19.34
C ALA A 298 -7.73 23.36 19.36
N ASN A 299 -6.95 23.34 18.28
CA ASN A 299 -5.67 22.65 18.24
C ASN A 299 -4.62 23.38 19.08
N LEU A 300 -4.58 24.72 19.05
CA LEU A 300 -3.66 25.51 19.87
C LEU A 300 -3.90 25.31 21.37
N LEU A 301 -5.15 25.15 21.79
CA LEU A 301 -5.51 24.88 23.20
C LEU A 301 -5.03 23.51 23.72
N ARG A 302 -4.64 22.58 22.83
CA ARG A 302 -4.15 21.24 23.21
C ARG A 302 -2.62 21.18 23.31
N LEU A 303 -1.95 22.28 23.01
CA LEU A 303 -0.49 22.40 23.06
C LEU A 303 -0.09 22.98 24.40
N ASP A 304 1.08 22.56 24.90
CA ASP A 304 1.66 23.07 26.14
C ASP A 304 2.51 24.32 25.89
N LEU A 305 3.07 24.46 24.68
CA LEU A 305 3.87 25.61 24.27
C LEU A 305 3.64 25.94 22.79
N VAL A 306 3.39 27.21 22.52
CA VAL A 306 3.31 27.75 21.17
C VAL A 306 4.42 28.77 21.00
N ILE A 307 5.29 28.56 20.00
CA ILE A 307 6.36 29.49 19.65
C ILE A 307 5.90 30.30 18.44
N LEU A 308 5.86 31.62 18.60
CA LEU A 308 5.51 32.56 17.55
C LEU A 308 6.76 33.35 17.15
N ASP A 309 7.23 33.18 15.92
CA ASP A 309 8.33 33.99 15.39
C ASP A 309 7.76 35.20 14.63
N ILE A 310 8.08 36.39 15.14
CA ILE A 310 7.78 37.66 14.50
C ILE A 310 8.96 38.02 13.60
N THR A 311 8.97 37.50 12.39
CA THR A 311 9.94 37.97 11.40
C THR A 311 9.64 39.44 11.08
N SER A 312 10.65 40.30 11.27
CA SER A 312 10.58 41.71 10.93
C SER A 312 10.50 41.88 9.41
N TYR A 313 9.32 41.79 8.80
CA TYR A 313 9.16 42.24 7.41
C TYR A 313 7.84 42.98 7.13
N ARG A 314 8.04 44.28 6.94
CA ARG A 314 7.47 45.15 5.89
C ARG A 314 6.15 44.68 5.28
N PHE A 315 5.08 45.25 5.82
CA PHE A 315 3.75 45.35 5.24
C PHE A 315 3.87 45.66 3.73
N ARG A 316 3.51 44.72 2.87
CA ARG A 316 3.28 44.98 1.44
C ARG A 316 1.78 45.26 1.33
N PRO A 317 1.32 46.52 1.23
CA PRO A 317 -0.09 46.79 1.11
C PRO A 317 -0.59 46.15 -0.20
N ARG A 318 -1.64 45.32 -0.11
CA ARG A 318 -2.43 44.99 -1.30
C ARG A 318 -3.03 46.30 -1.83
N PRO A 319 -2.93 46.62 -3.13
CA PRO A 319 -3.71 47.70 -3.69
C PRO A 319 -5.19 47.31 -3.57
N LEU A 320 -5.92 48.01 -2.70
CA LEU A 320 -7.37 48.01 -2.73
C LEU A 320 -7.79 48.65 -4.06
N HIS A 321 -8.22 47.83 -5.01
CA HIS A 321 -9.06 48.31 -6.09
C HIS A 321 -10.43 48.64 -5.48
N ILE A 322 -10.62 49.91 -5.12
CA ILE A 322 -11.94 50.48 -4.90
C ILE A 322 -12.49 50.76 -6.30
N THR A 323 -13.39 49.91 -6.78
CA THR A 323 -14.24 50.25 -7.93
C THR A 323 -15.31 51.21 -7.43
N SER A 324 -15.22 52.47 -7.86
CA SER A 324 -16.30 53.45 -7.73
C SER A 324 -17.49 53.02 -8.57
N SER A 325 -18.68 52.94 -7.95
CA SER A 325 -19.96 53.16 -8.62
C SER A 325 -20.39 54.60 -8.40
#